data_AF-A0A7X6RKZ2-F1
#
_entry.id   AF-A0A7X6RKZ2-F1
#
_cell.length_a   1.000
_cell.length_b   1.000
_cell.length_c   1.000
_cell.angle_alpha   90.00
_cell.angle_beta   90.00
_cell.angle_gamma   90.00
#
_symmetry.space_group_name_H-M   'P 1'
#
loop_
_entity.id
_entity.type
_entity.pdbx_description
1 polymer ?
#
loop_
_entity_poly.entity_id
_entity_poly.type
_entity_poly.pdbx_seq_one_letter_code
_entity_poly.pdbx_strand_id
1 'polypeptide(L)'
;MSRAHITVTRNAGTKSDVPVLIRIARHAELTGPTVGDLLQTPDGPHRIGRLFGGGFQLAHESGRFYLADDGIPQHSGGLSAPMIAALVDTGQRADTEAWVFGPDRTPRTVTVSARIWRVASADVSGI
;
A
#
# COMPACT_ATOMS: atom_id res chain seq x y z
N MET A 1 -8.12 31.52 24.64
CA MET A 1 -8.68 30.68 23.55
C MET A 1 -7.74 29.51 23.35
N SER A 2 -8.22 28.29 23.64
CA SER A 2 -7.42 27.06 23.74
C SER A 2 -7.30 26.36 22.37
N ARG A 3 -6.09 25.97 21.95
CA ARG A 3 -5.86 25.14 20.77
C ARG A 3 -5.57 23.72 21.27
N ALA A 4 -6.59 22.86 21.23
CA ALA A 4 -6.44 21.46 21.61
C ALA A 4 -5.49 20.76 20.63
N HIS A 5 -4.33 20.34 21.11
CA HIS A 5 -3.50 19.33 20.45
C HIS A 5 -4.25 18.00 20.53
N ILE A 6 -4.87 17.58 19.42
CA ILE A 6 -5.42 16.24 19.28
C ILE A 6 -4.24 15.31 18.96
N THR A 7 -3.62 14.76 19.99
CA THR A 7 -2.77 13.58 19.85
C THR A 7 -3.69 12.41 19.52
N VAL A 8 -3.73 12.02 18.24
CA VAL A 8 -4.42 10.79 17.82
C VAL A 8 -3.60 9.61 18.32
N THR A 9 -3.97 9.07 19.48
CA THR A 9 -3.40 7.85 20.03
C THR A 9 -3.76 6.68 19.09
N ARG A 10 -2.79 6.21 18.31
CA ARG A 10 -2.93 5.04 17.42
C ARG A 10 -3.31 3.80 18.23
N ASN A 11 -4.58 3.43 18.17
CA ASN A 11 -5.07 2.07 18.45
C ASN A 11 -5.88 1.55 17.25
N ALA A 12 -5.52 1.95 16.03
CA ALA A 12 -6.12 1.44 14.82
C ALA A 12 -5.47 0.10 14.45
N GLY A 13 -6.07 -1.02 14.87
CA GLY A 13 -5.90 -2.29 14.14
C GLY A 13 -5.58 -3.56 14.93
N THR A 14 -5.25 -3.51 16.21
CA THR A 14 -4.72 -4.70 16.93
C THR A 14 -5.76 -5.55 17.64
N LYS A 15 -7.06 -5.22 17.58
CA LYS A 15 -8.10 -6.11 18.12
C LYS A 15 -8.30 -7.30 17.18
N SER A 16 -7.74 -8.45 17.59
CA SER A 16 -7.81 -9.76 16.94
C SER A 16 -9.23 -10.13 16.48
N ASP A 17 -10.25 -9.63 17.17
CA ASP A 17 -11.67 -9.96 16.96
C ASP A 17 -12.31 -9.27 15.74
N VAL A 18 -11.59 -8.37 15.06
CA VAL A 18 -12.08 -7.73 13.83
C VAL A 18 -11.70 -8.59 12.62
N PRO A 19 -12.66 -9.01 11.77
CA PRO A 19 -12.37 -9.73 10.53
C PRO A 19 -11.29 -9.03 9.70
N VAL A 20 -10.33 -9.79 9.18
CA VAL A 20 -9.18 -9.28 8.41
C VAL A 20 -9.65 -8.35 7.27
N LEU A 21 -10.77 -8.67 6.61
CA LEU A 21 -11.39 -7.84 5.57
C LEU A 21 -11.85 -6.45 6.05
N ILE A 22 -12.34 -6.33 7.29
CA ILE A 22 -12.74 -5.05 7.88
C ILE A 22 -11.51 -4.22 8.30
N ARG A 23 -10.40 -4.88 8.69
CA ARG A 23 -9.12 -4.20 8.93
C ARG A 23 -8.53 -3.65 7.63
N ILE A 24 -8.63 -4.41 6.53
CA ILE A 24 -8.23 -3.98 5.18
C ILE A 24 -9.03 -2.73 4.75
N ALA A 25 -10.35 -2.74 4.92
CA ALA A 25 -11.19 -1.58 4.59
C ALA A 25 -10.83 -0.32 5.40
N ARG A 26 -10.44 -0.48 6.69
CA ARG A 26 -10.02 0.63 7.55
C ARG A 26 -8.61 1.15 7.24
N HIS A 27 -7.70 0.30 6.76
CA HIS A 27 -6.38 0.75 6.29
C HIS A 27 -6.50 1.54 4.98
N ALA A 28 -7.48 1.18 4.14
CA ALA A 28 -7.83 1.89 2.92
C ALA A 28 -8.46 3.29 3.15
N GLU A 29 -8.47 3.82 4.38
CA GLU A 29 -8.81 5.21 4.75
C GLU A 29 -7.59 6.06 5.16
N LEU A 30 -6.37 5.51 5.20
CA LEU A 30 -5.17 6.29 5.46
C LEU A 30 -4.97 7.37 4.37
N THR A 31 -4.55 8.57 4.78
CA THR A 31 -4.51 9.77 3.92
C THR A 31 -3.32 9.83 2.95
N GLY A 32 -2.50 8.78 2.86
CA GLY A 32 -1.31 8.74 2.01
C GLY A 32 -1.07 7.36 1.37
N PRO A 33 -0.12 7.26 0.42
CA PRO A 33 0.21 6.01 -0.26
C PRO A 33 0.72 4.98 0.74
N THR A 34 0.45 3.70 0.44
CA THR A 34 0.85 2.56 1.25
C THR A 34 1.54 1.48 0.41
N VAL A 35 2.28 0.59 1.06
CA VAL A 35 2.80 -0.62 0.39
C VAL A 35 1.62 -1.45 -0.11
N GLY A 36 1.69 -1.89 -1.36
CA GLY A 36 0.64 -2.63 -2.04
C GLY A 36 -0.35 -1.80 -2.83
N ASP A 37 -0.38 -0.47 -2.65
CA ASP A 37 -1.06 0.42 -3.59
C ASP A 37 -0.43 0.36 -4.98
N LEU A 38 -1.17 0.80 -5.99
CA LEU A 38 -0.75 0.81 -7.38
C LEU A 38 -0.28 2.21 -7.79
N LEU A 39 0.83 2.28 -8.52
CA LEU A 39 1.23 3.44 -9.28
C LEU A 39 0.80 3.23 -10.75
N GLN A 40 0.05 4.17 -11.30
CA GLN A 40 -0.23 4.21 -12.72
C GLN A 40 1.03 4.64 -13.49
N THR A 41 1.55 3.76 -14.34
CA THR A 41 2.63 4.07 -15.29
C THR A 41 2.13 3.95 -16.73
N PRO A 42 2.88 4.43 -17.74
CA PRO A 42 2.52 4.26 -19.15
C PRO A 42 2.41 2.79 -19.57
N ASP A 43 3.22 1.91 -18.99
CA ASP A 43 3.24 0.47 -19.30
C ASP A 43 2.18 -0.33 -18.53
N GLY A 44 1.50 0.32 -17.57
CA GLY A 44 0.43 -0.27 -16.78
C GLY A 44 0.53 0.05 -15.29
N PRO A 45 -0.39 -0.45 -14.45
CA PRO A 45 -0.30 -0.28 -13.01
C PRO A 45 0.79 -1.18 -12.41
N HIS A 46 1.71 -0.60 -11.63
CA HIS A 46 2.74 -1.34 -10.88
C HIS A 46 2.50 -1.20 -9.37
N ARG A 47 2.78 -2.24 -8.59
CA ARG A 47 2.60 -2.16 -7.14
C ARG A 47 3.76 -1.43 -6.47
N ILE A 48 3.44 -0.56 -5.51
CA ILE A 48 4.40 0.05 -4.59
C ILE A 48 4.89 -1.04 -3.63
N GLY A 49 6.17 -1.39 -3.72
CA GLY A 49 6.81 -2.38 -2.84
C GLY A 49 7.43 -1.77 -1.59
N ARG A 50 7.75 -0.47 -1.62
CA ARG A 50 8.36 0.25 -0.48
C ARG A 50 8.07 1.75 -0.54
N LEU A 51 7.95 2.35 0.65
CA LEU A 51 7.90 3.81 0.85
C LEU A 51 9.03 4.26 1.79
N PHE A 52 9.52 5.49 1.59
CA PHE A 52 10.49 6.16 2.46
C PHE A 52 10.29 7.68 2.37
N GLY A 53 11.02 8.46 3.16
CA GLY A 53 10.83 9.92 3.24
C GLY A 53 10.90 10.61 1.86
N GLY A 54 9.74 10.98 1.32
CA GLY A 54 9.59 11.65 0.02
C GLY A 54 9.69 10.75 -1.22
N GLY A 55 9.75 9.42 -1.07
CA GLY A 55 9.98 8.53 -2.20
C GLY A 55 9.44 7.10 -2.04
N PHE A 56 9.63 6.31 -3.09
CA PHE A 56 9.12 4.95 -3.20
C PHE A 56 9.97 4.06 -4.11
N GLN A 57 9.71 2.75 -4.05
CA GLN A 57 10.20 1.76 -5.01
C GLN A 57 9.02 0.89 -5.47
N LEU A 58 9.03 0.50 -6.74
CA LEU A 58 8.05 -0.44 -7.29
C LEU A 58 8.53 -1.88 -7.11
N ALA A 59 7.58 -2.79 -6.90
CA ALA A 59 7.86 -4.21 -6.92
C ALA A 59 8.15 -4.66 -8.36
N HIS A 60 9.11 -5.57 -8.53
CA HIS A 60 9.30 -6.28 -9.79
C HIS A 60 8.11 -7.21 -10.06
N GLU A 61 7.94 -7.66 -11.31
CA GLU A 61 6.86 -8.58 -11.69
C GLU A 61 6.88 -9.91 -10.91
N SER A 62 8.08 -10.36 -10.52
CA SER A 62 8.27 -11.54 -9.67
C SER A 62 8.02 -11.27 -8.18
N GLY A 63 7.80 -10.00 -7.80
CA GLY A 63 7.44 -9.59 -6.46
C GLY A 63 6.12 -10.24 -6.02
N ARG A 64 6.02 -10.49 -4.72
CA ARG A 64 4.84 -11.06 -4.07
C ARG A 64 4.47 -10.20 -2.89
N PHE A 65 3.20 -10.27 -2.52
CA PHE A 65 2.70 -9.51 -1.40
C PHE A 65 1.84 -10.38 -0.52
N TYR A 66 1.91 -10.09 0.77
CA TYR A 66 1.19 -10.82 1.80
C TYR A 66 0.68 -9.84 2.84
N LEU A 67 -0.39 -10.21 3.54
CA LEU A 67 -0.84 -9.46 4.71
C LEU A 67 -0.08 -9.98 5.92
N ALA A 68 0.59 -9.07 6.63
CA ALA A 68 1.14 -9.38 7.94
C ALA A 68 0.01 -9.56 8.98
N ASP A 69 0.35 -10.06 10.16
CA ASP A 69 -0.60 -10.35 11.23
C ASP A 69 -1.38 -9.09 11.71
N ASP A 70 -0.81 -7.90 11.50
CA ASP A 70 -1.43 -6.60 11.76
C ASP A 70 -2.42 -6.16 10.67
N GLY A 71 -2.56 -6.93 9.58
CA GLY A 71 -3.42 -6.65 8.44
C GLY A 71 -2.83 -5.66 7.43
N ILE A 72 -1.54 -5.30 7.57
CA ILE A 72 -0.85 -4.38 6.66
C ILE A 72 -0.20 -5.19 5.52
N PRO A 73 -0.40 -4.80 4.25
CA PRO A 73 0.31 -5.43 3.15
C PRO A 73 1.83 -5.23 3.27
N GLN A 74 2.56 -6.32 3.07
CA GLN A 74 4.01 -6.38 3.01
C GLN A 74 4.45 -6.95 1.66
N HIS A 75 5.67 -6.65 1.27
CA HIS A 75 6.27 -7.08 0.00
C HIS A 75 7.42 -8.06 0.23
N SER A 76 7.55 -9.05 -0.65
CA SER A 76 8.74 -9.90 -0.79
C SER A 76 9.18 -9.99 -2.25
N GLY A 77 10.49 -9.99 -2.49
CA GLY A 77 11.07 -10.04 -3.84
C GLY A 77 11.88 -8.79 -4.21
N GLY A 78 12.16 -8.63 -5.50
CA GLY A 78 12.97 -7.54 -6.04
C GLY A 78 12.24 -6.19 -6.06
N LEU A 79 12.98 -5.11 -5.85
CA LEU A 79 12.50 -3.74 -5.93
C LEU A 79 13.25 -2.98 -7.03
N SER A 80 12.52 -2.10 -7.71
CA SER A 80 13.09 -1.16 -8.69
C SER A 80 14.09 -0.20 -8.04
N ALA A 81 14.79 0.60 -8.85
CA ALA A 81 15.54 1.73 -8.34
C ALA A 81 14.64 2.71 -7.54
N PRO A 82 15.16 3.38 -6.49
CA PRO A 82 14.42 4.38 -5.72
C PRO A 82 14.00 5.59 -6.58
N MET A 83 12.81 6.10 -6.32
CA MET A 83 12.26 7.29 -6.96
C MET A 83 11.82 8.31 -5.90
N ILE A 84 12.11 9.59 -6.12
CA ILE A 84 11.66 10.71 -5.30
C ILE A 84 10.60 11.46 -6.09
N ALA A 85 9.34 11.34 -5.67
CA ALA A 85 8.25 12.10 -6.26
C ALA A 85 7.06 12.16 -5.31
N ALA A 86 6.25 13.22 -5.44
CA ALA A 86 4.95 13.28 -4.79
C ALA A 86 3.94 12.42 -5.57
N LEU A 87 3.08 11.72 -4.83
CA LEU A 87 1.98 10.93 -5.40
C LEU A 87 0.65 11.64 -5.19
N VAL A 88 -0.21 11.64 -6.20
CA VAL A 88 -1.59 12.14 -6.17
C VAL A 88 -2.54 10.95 -6.17
N ASP A 89 -3.48 10.96 -5.25
CA ASP A 89 -4.57 9.97 -5.22
C ASP A 89 -5.46 10.22 -6.44
N THR A 90 -5.71 9.16 -7.23
CA THR A 90 -6.58 9.27 -8.42
C THR A 90 -8.07 9.13 -8.06
N GLY A 91 -8.38 8.70 -6.84
CA GLY A 91 -9.72 8.29 -6.41
C GLY A 91 -10.14 6.91 -6.94
N GLN A 92 -9.31 6.26 -7.76
CA GLN A 92 -9.58 4.93 -8.30
C GLN A 92 -9.01 3.84 -7.39
N ARG A 93 -9.60 2.65 -7.50
CA ARG A 93 -9.14 1.42 -6.85
C ARG A 93 -9.12 0.28 -7.84
N ALA A 94 -8.24 -0.69 -7.61
CA ALA A 94 -8.20 -1.95 -8.34
C ALA A 94 -8.07 -3.12 -7.38
N ASP A 95 -8.65 -4.25 -7.75
CA ASP A 95 -8.49 -5.50 -7.02
C ASP A 95 -7.11 -6.10 -7.32
N THR A 96 -6.37 -6.46 -6.27
CA THR A 96 -5.04 -7.03 -6.36
C THR A 96 -4.96 -8.30 -5.51
N GLU A 97 -4.09 -9.22 -5.90
CA GLU A 97 -3.81 -10.41 -5.08
C GLU A 97 -2.88 -10.07 -3.91
N ALA A 98 -3.15 -10.68 -2.76
CA ALA A 98 -2.18 -10.84 -1.68
C ALA A 98 -2.30 -12.26 -1.09
N TRP A 99 -1.26 -12.71 -0.39
CA TRP A 99 -1.32 -13.94 0.40
C TRP A 99 -1.64 -13.65 1.86
N VAL A 100 -2.38 -14.55 2.48
CA VAL A 100 -2.47 -14.65 3.94
C VAL A 100 -1.86 -15.97 4.37
N PHE A 101 -1.18 -15.98 5.50
CA PHE A 101 -0.68 -17.22 6.08
C PHE A 101 -1.74 -17.76 7.04
N GLY A 102 -2.16 -19.01 6.81
CA GLY A 102 -2.96 -19.73 7.80
C GLY A 102 -2.14 -20.11 9.04
N PRO A 103 -2.77 -20.64 10.10
CA PRO A 103 -2.06 -21.17 11.26
C PRO A 103 -1.06 -22.30 10.91
N ASP A 104 -1.34 -23.01 9.82
CA ASP A 104 -0.50 -24.05 9.21
C ASP A 104 0.67 -23.49 8.38
N ARG A 105 0.80 -22.16 8.30
CA ARG A 105 1.75 -21.42 7.46
C ARG A 105 1.59 -21.67 5.95
N THR A 106 0.48 -22.26 5.53
CA THR A 106 0.16 -22.40 4.11
C THR A 106 -0.30 -21.05 3.57
N PRO A 107 0.31 -20.53 2.48
CA PRO A 107 -0.15 -19.30 1.86
C PRO A 107 -1.49 -19.52 1.16
N ARG A 108 -2.43 -18.59 1.34
CA ARG A 108 -3.74 -18.59 0.68
C ARG A 108 -3.93 -17.26 -0.02
N THR A 109 -4.31 -17.31 -1.29
CA THR A 109 -4.61 -16.13 -2.10
C THR A 109 -5.91 -15.48 -1.64
N VAL A 110 -5.85 -14.17 -1.45
CA VAL A 110 -7.00 -13.30 -1.18
C VAL A 110 -6.95 -12.09 -2.11
N THR A 111 -8.11 -11.50 -2.35
CA THR A 111 -8.23 -10.24 -3.09
C THR A 111 -8.24 -9.08 -2.11
N VAL A 112 -7.42 -8.06 -2.39
CA VAL A 112 -7.34 -6.81 -1.64
C VAL A 112 -7.53 -5.63 -2.58
N SER A 113 -8.35 -4.67 -2.18
CA SER A 113 -8.57 -3.44 -2.94
C SER A 113 -7.42 -2.47 -2.69
N ALA A 114 -6.67 -2.14 -3.75
CA ALA A 114 -5.54 -1.21 -3.73
C ALA A 114 -5.94 0.14 -4.32
N ARG A 115 -5.46 1.24 -3.75
CA ARG A 115 -5.66 2.56 -4.35
C ARG A 115 -4.70 2.76 -5.52
N ILE A 116 -5.15 3.52 -6.52
CA ILE A 116 -4.31 3.90 -7.66
C ILE A 116 -3.81 5.33 -7.45
N TRP A 117 -2.51 5.50 -7.54
CA TRP A 117 -1.81 6.76 -7.44
C TRP A 117 -1.17 7.13 -8.78
N ARG A 118 -0.96 8.42 -8.99
CA ARG A 118 -0.16 8.95 -10.10
C ARG A 118 0.95 9.85 -9.57
N VAL A 119 2.02 10.03 -10.33
CA VAL A 119 3.04 11.04 -9.99
C VAL A 119 2.46 12.46 -10.16
N ALA A 120 2.61 13.31 -9.14
CA ALA A 120 2.23 14.72 -9.20
C ALA A 120 3.22 15.45 -10.12
N SER A 121 2.84 15.70 -11.37
CA SER A 121 3.64 16.39 -12.40
C SER A 121 5.09 15.94 -12.46
N ALA A 122 5.39 14.95 -13.31
CA ALA A 122 6.75 14.78 -13.77
C ALA A 122 7.00 15.77 -14.91
N ASP A 123 8.04 16.58 -14.83
CA ASP A 123 8.73 16.97 -16.07
C ASP A 123 9.35 15.68 -16.63
N VAL A 124 8.69 15.09 -17.63
CA VAL A 124 9.11 13.85 -18.32
C VAL A 124 9.78 14.17 -19.67
N SER A 125 10.33 15.37 -19.83
CA SER A 125 11.25 15.62 -20.94
C SER A 125 12.50 14.75 -20.78
N GLY A 126 12.58 13.64 -21.53
CA GLY A 126 13.80 12.83 -21.67
C GLY A 126 13.71 11.34 -21.35
N ILE A 127 12.52 10.73 -21.31
CA ILE A 127 12.39 9.27 -21.50
C ILE A 127 12.22 8.98 -22.99
#